data_AF-H3NQT0-F1
#
_entry.id   AF-H3NQT0-F1
#
_cell.length_a   1.000
_cell.length_b   1.000
_cell.length_c   1.000
_cell.angle_alpha   90.00
_cell.angle_beta   90.00
_cell.angle_gamma   90.00
#
_symmetry.space_group_name_H-M   'P 1'
#
loop_
_entity.id
_entity.type
_entity.pdbx_description
1 polymer ?
#
loop_
_entity_poly.entity_id
_entity_poly.type
_entity_poly.pdbx_seq_one_letter_code
_entity_poly.pdbx_strand_id
1 'polypeptide(L)'
;MKLLETLKKEVKKYSDLDKKIKNLMKNINIKDNEYLAVKNNNKYTQYYKCLINPQTKELERVYIPKKDLSIAQELANKSFYNKVSKIIEERLSLLNGLIDSYENKNIEDFYYSLIPERRELINMIVPTWDQRFEKWRNEEYQVSKFPFESIEIYTKKGERVRSKSEKILGDIFTDYGVEYIYEKPLYLENGEVIYVDFTIMPKNSDKVVYWEHFGMMDKPEYVNNFIKKIELYARNGIYYGENLFFSFESSNMTFDIKNVERIIKKFLI
;
A
#
# COMPACT_ATOMS: atom_id res chain seq x y z
N MET A 1 0.71 1.08 -4.20
CA MET A 1 0.41 0.41 -2.91
C MET A 1 1.64 -0.10 -2.14
N LYS A 2 2.54 -0.91 -2.72
CA LYS A 2 3.66 -1.54 -1.98
C LYS A 2 4.58 -0.55 -1.25
N LEU A 3 4.95 0.57 -1.88
CA LEU A 3 5.81 1.59 -1.27
C LEU A 3 5.17 2.22 -0.02
N LEU A 4 3.93 2.70 -0.12
CA LEU A 4 3.23 3.35 1.00
C LEU A 4 3.06 2.38 2.18
N GLU A 5 2.74 1.12 1.90
CA GLU A 5 2.67 0.08 2.93
C GLU A 5 4.04 -0.16 3.58
N THR A 6 5.12 -0.21 2.79
CA THR A 6 6.49 -0.31 3.31
C THR A 6 6.87 0.90 4.16
N LEU A 7 6.52 2.12 3.75
CA LEU A 7 6.75 3.35 4.53
C LEU A 7 6.01 3.29 5.87
N LYS A 8 4.72 2.91 5.88
CA LYS A 8 3.93 2.73 7.10
C LYS A 8 4.53 1.67 8.04
N LYS A 9 5.08 0.58 7.50
CA LYS A 9 5.80 -0.44 8.30
C LYS A 9 7.06 0.12 8.94
N GLU A 10 7.87 0.89 8.21
CA GLU A 10 9.06 1.54 8.78
C GLU A 10 8.69 2.59 9.85
N VAL A 11 7.64 3.40 9.64
CA VAL A 11 7.14 4.33 10.67
C VAL A 11 6.77 3.59 11.95
N LYS A 12 6.06 2.46 11.84
CA LYS A 12 5.70 1.64 13.01
C LYS A 12 6.93 1.15 13.75
N LYS A 13 7.90 0.59 13.03
CA LYS A 13 9.19 0.13 13.60
C LYS A 13 9.93 1.22 14.35
N TYR A 14 10.07 2.42 13.78
CA TYR A 14 10.76 3.53 14.47
C TYR A 14 9.94 4.10 15.63
N SER A 15 8.62 4.13 15.53
CA SER A 15 7.74 4.54 16.63
C SER A 15 7.84 3.58 17.82
N ASP A 16 7.94 2.27 17.57
CA ASP A 16 8.15 1.28 18.62
C ASP A 16 9.54 1.39 19.25
N LEU A 17 10.56 1.71 18.45
CA LEU A 17 11.91 1.97 18.96
C LEU A 17 11.97 3.25 19.79
N ASP A 18 11.31 4.32 19.36
CA ASP A 18 11.19 5.59 20.09
C ASP A 18 10.56 5.37 21.49
N LYS A 19 9.45 4.63 21.54
CA LYS A 19 8.80 4.25 22.82
C LYS A 19 9.75 3.49 23.74
N LYS A 20 10.53 2.54 23.20
CA LYS A 20 11.52 1.78 23.98
C LYS A 20 12.60 2.70 24.54
N ILE A 21 13.19 3.56 23.70
CA ILE A 21 14.23 4.51 24.12
C ILE A 21 13.71 5.48 25.19
N LYS A 22 12.53 6.08 24.98
CA LYS A 22 11.90 6.97 25.96
C LYS A 22 11.65 6.30 27.31
N ASN A 23 11.22 5.03 27.32
CA ASN A 23 11.07 4.28 28.56
C ASN A 23 12.41 3.97 29.23
N LEU A 24 13.45 3.62 28.47
CA LEU A 24 14.81 3.44 29.01
C LEU A 24 15.36 4.73 29.61
N MET A 25 15.11 5.87 28.98
CA MET A 25 15.55 7.18 29.45
C MET A 25 14.86 7.61 30.76
N LYS A 26 13.60 7.24 31.00
CA LYS A 26 12.90 7.54 32.27
C LYS A 26 13.59 6.94 33.49
N ASN A 27 14.32 5.84 33.30
CA ASN A 27 15.02 5.14 34.37
C ASN A 27 16.44 5.68 34.61
N ILE A 28 16.90 6.67 33.83
CA ILE A 28 18.23 7.26 33.97
C ILE A 28 18.16 8.43 34.94
N ASN A 29 18.86 8.32 36.07
CA ASN A 29 18.94 9.36 37.09
C ASN A 29 20.23 10.20 36.96
N ILE A 30 20.45 10.77 35.79
CA ILE A 30 21.65 11.54 35.44
C ILE A 30 21.23 12.91 34.92
N LYS A 31 21.84 13.99 35.40
CA LYS A 31 21.49 15.37 35.01
C LYS A 31 21.91 15.67 33.57
N ASP A 32 21.23 16.59 32.87
CA ASP A 32 21.49 16.88 31.45
C ASP A 32 22.87 17.46 31.15
N ASN A 33 23.46 18.12 32.13
CA ASN A 33 24.82 18.65 32.07
C ASN A 33 25.89 17.66 32.57
N GLU A 34 25.53 16.40 32.80
CA GLU A 34 26.46 15.32 33.17
C GLU A 34 26.80 14.42 31.97
N TYR A 35 28.07 14.08 31.81
CA TYR A 35 28.52 13.17 30.75
C TYR A 35 29.71 12.29 31.19
N LEU A 36 29.92 11.19 30.47
CA LEU A 36 31.06 10.31 30.66
C LEU A 36 32.27 10.81 29.88
N ALA A 37 33.43 10.92 30.53
CA ALA A 37 34.71 11.02 29.84
C ALA A 37 35.53 9.75 30.08
N VAL A 38 36.09 9.19 29.01
CA VAL A 38 36.94 8.01 29.04
C VAL A 38 38.37 8.41 28.69
N LYS A 39 39.34 8.01 29.51
CA LYS A 39 40.77 8.18 29.23
C LYS A 39 41.42 6.80 29.13
N ASN A 40 42.15 6.57 28.05
CA ASN A 40 42.84 5.31 27.79
C ASN A 40 44.32 5.59 27.53
N ASN A 41 45.21 4.92 28.28
CA ASN A 41 46.66 5.06 28.16
C ASN A 41 47.35 3.71 27.86
N ASN A 42 46.80 2.89 26.96
CA ASN A 42 47.27 1.56 26.50
C ASN A 42 47.42 0.47 27.59
N LYS A 43 47.60 0.82 28.86
CA LYS A 43 47.67 -0.10 30.02
C LYS A 43 46.42 -0.09 30.88
N TYR A 44 45.72 1.05 30.95
CA TYR A 44 44.55 1.23 31.81
C TYR A 44 43.51 2.13 31.15
N THR A 45 42.24 1.81 31.40
CA THR A 45 41.09 2.65 31.06
C THR A 45 40.53 3.28 32.33
N GLN A 46 40.37 4.60 32.32
CA GLN A 46 39.82 5.38 33.42
C GLN A 46 38.53 6.07 32.98
N TYR A 47 37.53 6.03 33.85
CA TYR A 47 36.23 6.63 33.64
C TYR A 47 36.05 7.84 34.56
N TYR A 48 35.42 8.89 34.06
CA TYR A 48 35.16 10.11 34.82
C TYR A 48 33.74 10.59 34.60
N LYS A 49 33.06 10.96 35.68
CA LYS A 49 31.82 11.73 35.65
C LYS A 49 32.20 13.20 35.49
N CYS A 50 31.72 13.82 34.44
CA CYS A 50 31.95 15.23 34.15
C CYS A 50 30.64 16.00 34.32
N LEU A 51 30.67 17.14 35.00
CA LEU A 51 29.54 18.03 35.20
C LEU A 51 29.93 19.43 34.70
N ILE A 52 29.13 20.00 33.79
CA ILE A 52 29.32 21.38 33.33
C ILE A 52 28.35 22.28 34.09
N ASN A 53 28.86 23.29 34.79
CA ASN A 53 27.98 24.29 35.39
C ASN A 53 27.27 25.10 34.27
N PRO A 54 25.92 25.12 34.21
CA PRO A 54 25.20 25.80 33.12
C PRO A 54 25.49 27.30 33.06
N GLN A 55 25.72 27.94 34.21
CA GLN A 55 25.94 29.38 34.36
C GLN A 55 27.42 29.75 34.16
N THR A 56 28.35 29.11 34.89
CA THR A 56 29.77 29.48 34.88
C THR A 56 30.57 28.81 33.76
N LYS A 57 30.02 27.76 33.12
CA LYS A 57 30.70 26.89 32.15
C LYS A 57 31.92 26.12 32.70
N GLU A 58 32.13 26.16 34.01
CA GLU A 58 33.20 25.40 34.65
C GLU A 58 32.93 23.90 34.59
N LEU A 59 34.01 23.14 34.39
CA LEU A 59 34.00 21.69 34.29
C LEU A 59 34.47 21.08 35.61
N GLU A 60 33.57 20.37 36.28
CA GLU A 60 33.92 19.49 37.39
C GLU A 60 34.12 18.07 36.88
N ARG A 61 35.23 17.42 37.27
CA ARG A 61 35.58 16.06 36.83
C ARG A 61 35.90 15.17 38.01
N VAL A 62 35.11 14.11 38.18
CA VAL A 62 35.24 13.14 39.27
C VAL A 62 35.59 11.77 38.71
N TYR A 63 36.64 11.15 39.23
CA TYR A 63 37.05 9.79 38.84
C TYR A 63 36.02 8.75 39.31
N ILE A 64 35.66 7.81 38.44
CA ILE A 64 34.75 6.70 38.73
C ILE A 64 35.60 5.44 39.00
N PRO A 65 35.67 4.94 40.25
CA PRO A 65 36.40 3.73 40.56
C PRO A 65 35.68 2.49 40.00
N LYS A 66 36.41 1.38 39.82
CA LYS A 66 35.89 0.13 39.23
C LYS A 66 34.62 -0.41 39.91
N LYS A 67 34.49 -0.22 41.23
CA LYS A 67 33.32 -0.66 42.00
C LYS A 67 32.03 0.07 41.61
N ASP A 68 32.14 1.26 41.04
CA ASP A 68 31.02 2.15 40.69
C ASP A 68 30.82 2.24 39.17
N LEU A 69 31.23 1.20 38.42
CA LEU A 69 31.11 1.13 36.95
C LEU A 69 29.66 1.29 36.45
N SER A 70 28.66 1.00 37.28
CA SER A 70 27.24 1.27 36.98
C SER A 70 27.00 2.75 36.64
N ILE A 71 27.68 3.68 37.33
CA ILE A 71 27.58 5.13 37.04
C ILE A 71 28.13 5.44 35.64
N ALA A 72 29.26 4.84 35.28
CA ALA A 72 29.84 5.01 33.95
C ALA A 72 28.91 4.45 32.87
N GLN A 73 28.28 3.30 33.13
CA GLN A 73 27.31 2.69 32.23
C GLN A 73 26.05 3.56 32.05
N GLU A 74 25.50 4.14 33.13
CA GLU A 74 24.36 5.05 33.05
C GLU A 74 24.67 6.32 32.23
N LEU A 75 25.83 6.94 32.46
CA LEU A 75 26.28 8.11 31.68
C LEU A 75 26.48 7.76 30.20
N ALA A 76 27.07 6.61 29.90
CA ALA A 76 27.23 6.11 28.52
C ALA A 76 25.86 5.89 27.86
N ASN A 77 24.97 5.16 28.53
CA ASN A 77 23.62 4.87 28.07
C ASN A 77 22.84 6.15 27.80
N LYS A 78 22.92 7.15 28.69
CA LYS A 78 22.29 8.46 28.49
C LYS A 78 22.71 9.11 27.17
N SER A 79 24.02 9.26 26.98
CA SER A 79 24.54 9.90 25.76
C SER A 79 24.14 9.14 24.49
N PHE A 80 24.17 7.81 24.56
CA PHE A 80 23.78 6.94 23.45
C PHE A 80 22.29 7.06 23.14
N TYR A 81 21.41 6.95 24.14
CA TYR A 81 19.96 7.07 23.97
C TYR A 81 19.55 8.44 23.46
N ASN A 82 20.16 9.53 23.95
CA ASN A 82 19.93 10.87 23.42
C ASN A 82 20.27 10.96 21.92
N LYS A 83 21.41 10.40 21.52
CA LYS A 83 21.82 10.40 20.11
C LYS A 83 20.89 9.56 19.24
N VAL A 84 20.48 8.39 19.73
CA VAL A 84 19.54 7.50 19.05
C VAL A 84 18.15 8.13 18.94
N SER A 85 17.63 8.76 19.99
CA SER A 85 16.34 9.47 19.98
C SER A 85 16.31 10.51 18.87
N LYS A 86 17.36 11.34 18.77
CA LYS A 86 17.46 12.35 17.71
C LYS A 86 17.44 11.75 16.30
N ILE A 87 18.18 10.65 16.08
CA ILE A 87 18.17 9.94 14.79
C ILE A 87 16.77 9.40 14.48
N ILE A 88 16.07 8.86 15.46
CA ILE A 88 14.71 8.32 15.30
C ILE A 88 13.72 9.44 14.98
N GLU A 89 13.78 10.57 15.69
CA GLU A 89 12.94 11.74 15.47
C GLU A 89 13.12 12.30 14.05
N GLU A 90 14.37 12.51 13.62
CA GLU A 90 14.69 12.96 12.26
C GLU A 90 14.13 11.98 11.21
N ARG A 91 14.29 10.67 11.43
CA ARG A 91 13.80 9.66 10.50
C ARG A 91 12.27 9.57 10.46
N LEU A 92 11.60 9.65 11.60
CA LEU A 92 10.14 9.68 11.67
C LEU A 92 9.57 10.92 10.97
N SER A 93 10.20 12.09 11.15
CA SER A 93 9.82 13.31 10.45
C SER A 93 9.88 13.14 8.93
N LEU A 94 10.99 12.60 8.41
CA LEU A 94 11.16 12.34 6.99
C LEU A 94 10.15 11.31 6.45
N LEU A 95 9.95 10.20 7.16
CA LEU A 95 9.01 9.15 6.73
C LEU A 95 7.56 9.65 6.70
N ASN A 96 7.14 10.39 7.73
CA ASN A 96 5.80 10.96 7.78
C ASN A 96 5.60 12.03 6.70
N GLY A 97 6.60 12.88 6.47
CA GLY A 97 6.55 13.87 5.38
C GLY A 97 6.47 13.22 4.00
N LEU A 98 7.16 12.08 3.80
CA LEU A 98 7.08 11.32 2.58
C LEU A 98 5.69 10.67 2.42
N ILE A 99 5.15 10.04 3.45
CA ILE A 99 3.79 9.48 3.44
C ILE A 99 2.77 10.56 3.06
N ASP A 100 2.82 11.72 3.73
CA ASP A 100 1.95 12.88 3.44
C ASP A 100 2.06 13.32 1.98
N SER A 101 3.26 13.33 1.40
CA SER A 101 3.44 13.70 -0.01
C SER A 101 2.79 12.73 -0.99
N TYR A 102 2.71 11.43 -0.65
CA TYR A 102 2.05 10.44 -1.50
C TYR A 102 0.54 10.39 -1.27
N GLU A 103 0.06 10.67 -0.06
CA GLU A 103 -1.37 10.59 0.28
C GLU A 103 -2.12 11.88 -0.03
N ASN A 104 -1.50 13.06 0.16
CA ASN A 104 -2.20 14.35 0.16
C ASN A 104 -1.69 15.34 -0.89
N LYS A 105 -0.65 15.00 -1.66
CA LYS A 105 -0.03 15.90 -2.67
C LYS A 105 -0.06 15.28 -4.05
N ASN A 106 -1.23 14.76 -4.45
CA ASN A 106 -1.42 14.28 -5.82
C ASN A 106 -1.56 15.47 -6.78
N ILE A 107 -0.91 15.36 -7.94
CA ILE A 107 -0.98 16.35 -9.03
C ILE A 107 -2.43 16.51 -9.50
N GLU A 108 -3.18 15.41 -9.58
CA GLU A 108 -4.60 15.43 -9.97
C GLU A 108 -5.45 16.17 -8.94
N ASP A 109 -5.22 16.00 -7.64
CA ASP A 109 -5.97 16.71 -6.59
C ASP A 109 -5.78 18.23 -6.71
N PHE A 110 -4.54 18.68 -6.99
CA PHE A 110 -4.29 20.09 -7.28
C PHE A 110 -5.03 20.55 -8.53
N TYR A 111 -5.00 19.78 -9.62
CA TYR A 111 -5.76 20.10 -10.83
C TYR A 111 -7.25 20.24 -10.53
N TYR A 112 -7.86 19.30 -9.80
CA TYR A 112 -9.27 19.32 -9.43
C TYR A 112 -9.64 20.42 -8.43
N SER A 113 -8.66 20.95 -7.66
CA SER A 113 -8.87 22.11 -6.78
C SER A 113 -9.02 23.44 -7.52
N LEU A 114 -8.64 23.49 -8.81
CA LEU A 114 -8.76 24.69 -9.62
C LEU A 114 -10.21 24.89 -10.11
N ILE A 115 -10.59 26.14 -10.29
CA ILE A 115 -11.89 26.49 -10.90
C ILE A 115 -12.00 25.91 -12.33
N PRO A 116 -13.20 25.50 -12.79
CA PRO A 116 -13.40 24.86 -14.09
C PRO A 116 -12.77 25.60 -15.27
N GLU A 117 -12.94 26.92 -15.33
CA GLU A 117 -12.44 27.77 -16.42
C GLU A 117 -10.92 27.75 -16.51
N ARG A 118 -10.23 27.62 -15.37
CA ARG A 118 -8.76 27.50 -15.33
C ARG A 118 -8.30 26.09 -15.69
N ARG A 119 -9.07 25.06 -15.33
CA ARG A 119 -8.77 23.67 -15.69
C ARG A 119 -8.79 23.47 -17.21
N GLU A 120 -9.76 24.06 -17.89
CA GLU A 120 -9.89 24.01 -19.35
C GLU A 120 -8.69 24.62 -20.11
N LEU A 121 -7.96 25.54 -19.47
CA LEU A 121 -6.77 26.19 -20.06
C LEU A 121 -5.47 25.42 -19.81
N ILE A 122 -5.48 24.35 -19.02
CA ILE A 122 -4.27 23.61 -18.62
C ILE A 122 -4.07 22.39 -19.52
N ASN A 123 -2.93 22.35 -20.21
CA ASN A 123 -2.43 21.13 -20.84
C ASN A 123 -1.71 20.28 -19.79
N MET A 124 -2.41 19.28 -19.27
CA MET A 124 -1.83 18.33 -18.32
C MET A 124 -0.67 17.56 -18.95
N ILE A 125 0.46 17.48 -18.25
CA ILE A 125 1.65 16.72 -18.68
C ILE A 125 1.36 15.20 -18.68
N VAL A 126 0.48 14.77 -17.77
CA VAL A 126 -0.02 13.39 -17.65
C VAL A 126 -1.55 13.45 -17.67
N PRO A 127 -2.24 12.64 -18.49
CA PRO A 127 -3.70 12.70 -18.56
C PRO A 127 -4.32 12.44 -17.19
N THR A 128 -5.40 13.12 -16.82
CA THR A 128 -6.14 12.84 -15.57
C THR A 128 -6.82 11.48 -15.61
N TRP A 129 -7.29 10.98 -14.45
CA TRP A 129 -8.11 9.76 -14.44
C TRP A 129 -9.31 9.85 -15.39
N ASP A 130 -10.05 10.97 -15.40
CA ASP A 130 -11.20 11.15 -16.30
C ASP A 130 -10.79 11.03 -17.78
N GLN A 131 -9.66 11.64 -18.17
CA GLN A 131 -9.16 11.57 -19.55
C GLN A 131 -8.71 10.14 -19.92
N ARG A 132 -8.05 9.45 -18.99
CA ARG A 132 -7.68 8.04 -19.17
C ARG A 132 -8.93 7.16 -19.29
N PHE A 133 -9.94 7.43 -18.45
CA PHE A 133 -11.19 6.67 -18.40
C PHE A 133 -11.98 6.85 -19.68
N GLU A 134 -12.18 8.09 -20.15
CA GLU A 134 -12.87 8.36 -21.40
C GLU A 134 -12.14 7.73 -22.59
N LYS A 135 -10.80 7.79 -22.63
CA LYS A 135 -10.04 7.09 -23.67
C LYS A 135 -10.24 5.58 -23.61
N TRP A 136 -10.17 4.99 -22.42
CA TRP A 136 -10.30 3.54 -22.21
C TRP A 136 -11.72 3.02 -22.49
N ARG A 137 -12.74 3.83 -22.18
CA ARG A 137 -14.16 3.56 -22.41
C ARG A 137 -14.55 3.64 -23.87
N ASN A 138 -14.03 4.63 -24.60
CA ASN A 138 -14.35 4.86 -26.01
C ASN A 138 -13.41 4.12 -26.98
N GLU A 139 -12.48 3.31 -26.47
CA GLU A 139 -11.63 2.46 -27.28
C GLU A 139 -12.49 1.43 -28.03
N GLU A 140 -12.41 1.42 -29.37
CA GLU A 140 -13.12 0.42 -30.17
C GLU A 140 -12.45 -0.95 -30.02
N TYR A 141 -13.26 -1.98 -29.79
CA TYR A 141 -12.78 -3.36 -29.66
C TYR A 141 -13.72 -4.37 -30.31
N GLN A 142 -13.17 -5.54 -30.66
CA GLN A 142 -13.97 -6.63 -31.21
C GLN A 142 -14.75 -7.33 -30.10
N VAL A 143 -16.07 -7.15 -30.11
CA VAL A 143 -16.99 -7.82 -29.18
C VAL A 143 -16.86 -9.34 -29.31
N SER A 144 -17.05 -10.04 -28.19
CA SER A 144 -17.07 -11.50 -28.13
C SER A 144 -17.96 -12.10 -29.22
N LYS A 145 -17.40 -13.03 -30.01
CA LYS A 145 -18.13 -13.77 -31.05
C LYS A 145 -19.00 -14.89 -30.48
N PHE A 146 -18.92 -15.15 -29.17
CA PHE A 146 -19.69 -16.21 -28.53
C PHE A 146 -21.16 -15.78 -28.39
N PRO A 147 -22.11 -16.56 -28.95
CA PRO A 147 -23.52 -16.21 -28.89
C PRO A 147 -23.99 -16.13 -27.43
N PHE A 148 -24.88 -15.20 -27.14
CA PHE A 148 -25.59 -15.19 -25.87
C PHE A 148 -26.55 -16.38 -25.81
N GLU A 149 -26.80 -16.89 -24.60
CA GLU A 149 -27.90 -17.81 -24.37
C GLU A 149 -29.24 -17.14 -24.66
N SER A 150 -30.30 -17.95 -24.79
CA SER A 150 -31.66 -17.47 -25.09
C SER A 150 -32.25 -16.59 -23.98
N ILE A 151 -31.79 -16.75 -22.75
CA ILE A 151 -32.24 -15.95 -21.60
C ILE A 151 -31.50 -14.61 -21.61
N GLU A 152 -32.26 -13.52 -21.57
CA GLU A 152 -31.70 -12.17 -21.48
C GLU A 152 -31.59 -11.72 -20.02
N ILE A 153 -30.38 -11.40 -19.60
CA ILE A 153 -30.06 -10.94 -18.25
C ILE A 153 -29.33 -9.61 -18.39
N TYR A 154 -29.81 -8.58 -17.70
CA TYR A 154 -29.27 -7.22 -17.82
C TYR A 154 -28.76 -6.70 -16.47
N THR A 155 -27.62 -5.99 -16.45
CA THR A 155 -27.11 -5.26 -15.29
C THR A 155 -27.92 -3.97 -15.03
N LYS A 156 -27.69 -3.31 -13.89
CA LYS A 156 -28.20 -1.96 -13.59
C LYS A 156 -27.75 -0.91 -14.62
N LYS A 157 -26.59 -1.11 -15.27
CA LYS A 157 -26.11 -0.26 -16.38
C LYS A 157 -26.77 -0.60 -17.73
N GLY A 158 -27.61 -1.64 -17.78
CA GLY A 158 -28.30 -2.08 -18.99
C GLY A 158 -27.47 -3.00 -19.89
N GLU A 159 -26.33 -3.51 -19.42
CA GLU A 159 -25.48 -4.43 -20.18
C GLU A 159 -26.05 -5.84 -20.13
N ARG A 160 -26.11 -6.51 -21.29
CA ARG A 160 -26.49 -7.93 -21.34
C ARG A 160 -25.32 -8.79 -20.89
N VAL A 161 -25.55 -9.67 -19.92
CA VAL A 161 -24.55 -10.58 -19.35
C VAL A 161 -24.96 -12.04 -19.54
N ARG A 162 -24.01 -12.97 -19.37
CA ARG A 162 -24.21 -14.41 -19.62
C ARG A 162 -24.79 -15.15 -18.43
N SER A 163 -24.60 -14.67 -17.21
CA SER A 163 -25.05 -15.35 -16.01
C SER A 163 -25.69 -14.41 -14.96
N LYS A 164 -26.46 -15.00 -14.04
CA LYS A 164 -27.02 -14.28 -12.89
C LYS A 164 -25.92 -13.77 -11.96
N SER A 165 -24.85 -14.53 -11.80
CA SER A 165 -23.72 -14.15 -10.95
C SER A 165 -22.92 -12.99 -11.55
N GLU A 166 -22.76 -12.94 -12.88
CA GLU A 166 -22.23 -11.76 -13.57
C GLU A 166 -23.15 -10.54 -13.42
N LYS A 167 -24.48 -10.71 -13.52
CA LYS A 167 -25.41 -9.61 -13.22
C LYS A 167 -25.18 -9.06 -11.82
N ILE A 168 -25.07 -9.95 -10.83
CA ILE A 168 -24.81 -9.56 -9.44
C ILE A 168 -23.47 -8.82 -9.34
N LEU A 169 -22.40 -9.30 -9.97
CA LEU A 169 -21.11 -8.60 -10.01
C LEU A 169 -21.22 -7.20 -10.60
N GLY A 170 -21.81 -7.08 -11.79
CA GLY A 170 -22.00 -5.79 -12.47
C GLY A 170 -22.84 -4.80 -11.66
N ASP A 171 -23.88 -5.29 -10.98
CA ASP A 171 -24.73 -4.50 -10.09
C ASP A 171 -23.94 -4.03 -8.85
N ILE A 172 -23.14 -4.90 -8.23
CA ILE A 172 -22.29 -4.55 -7.09
C ILE A 172 -21.22 -3.52 -7.52
N PHE A 173 -20.53 -3.72 -8.64
CA PHE A 173 -19.56 -2.75 -9.13
C PHE A 173 -20.19 -1.37 -9.33
N THR A 174 -21.41 -1.34 -9.89
CA THR A 174 -22.18 -0.10 -10.06
C THR A 174 -22.52 0.55 -8.72
N ASP A 175 -23.00 -0.21 -7.74
CA ASP A 175 -23.36 0.30 -6.41
C ASP A 175 -22.16 0.87 -5.65
N TYR A 176 -20.97 0.35 -5.91
CA TYR A 176 -19.71 0.81 -5.31
C TYR A 176 -19.00 1.90 -6.15
N GLY A 177 -19.57 2.33 -7.28
CA GLY A 177 -18.97 3.33 -8.16
C GLY A 177 -17.66 2.87 -8.83
N VAL A 178 -17.52 1.56 -9.03
CA VAL A 178 -16.40 0.93 -9.73
C VAL A 178 -16.71 0.91 -11.23
N GLU A 179 -15.83 1.54 -12.02
CA GLU A 179 -15.97 1.54 -13.46
C GLU A 179 -15.38 0.29 -14.11
N TYR A 180 -16.15 -0.30 -15.02
CA TYR A 180 -15.82 -1.54 -15.71
C TYR A 180 -16.32 -1.56 -17.15
N ILE A 181 -15.76 -2.46 -17.94
CA ILE A 181 -16.24 -2.86 -19.26
C ILE A 181 -16.44 -4.39 -19.22
N TYR A 182 -17.64 -4.83 -19.59
CA TYR A 182 -17.99 -6.25 -19.69
C TYR A 182 -17.40 -6.89 -20.96
N GLU A 183 -16.80 -8.07 -20.83
CA GLU A 183 -16.19 -8.85 -21.93
C GLU A 183 -15.26 -8.04 -22.86
N LYS A 184 -14.41 -7.16 -22.30
CA LYS A 184 -13.36 -6.50 -23.10
C LYS A 184 -12.33 -7.53 -23.55
N PRO A 185 -11.99 -7.62 -24.86
CA PRO A 185 -10.97 -8.53 -25.34
C PRO A 185 -9.60 -8.16 -24.78
N LEU A 186 -8.87 -9.19 -24.36
CA LEU A 186 -7.50 -9.11 -23.89
C LEU A 186 -6.61 -9.83 -24.91
N TYR A 187 -5.74 -9.04 -25.54
CA TYR A 187 -4.76 -9.52 -26.52
C TYR A 187 -3.49 -9.96 -25.79
N LEU A 188 -3.20 -11.25 -25.84
CA LEU A 188 -2.05 -11.86 -25.19
C LEU A 188 -0.80 -11.78 -26.08
N GLU A 189 0.39 -11.92 -25.49
CA GLU A 189 1.66 -11.78 -26.22
C GLU A 189 1.83 -12.83 -27.34
N ASN A 190 1.21 -13.99 -27.18
CA ASN A 190 1.21 -15.08 -28.16
C ASN A 190 0.19 -14.86 -29.30
N GLY A 191 -0.52 -13.73 -29.33
CA GLY A 191 -1.55 -13.41 -30.33
C GLY A 191 -2.92 -14.02 -30.06
N GLU A 192 -3.10 -14.77 -28.96
CA GLU A 192 -4.41 -15.25 -28.54
C GLU A 192 -5.26 -14.10 -27.99
N VAL A 193 -6.57 -14.16 -28.22
CA VAL A 193 -7.54 -13.22 -27.65
C VAL A 193 -8.40 -13.96 -26.65
N ILE A 194 -8.40 -13.48 -25.41
CA ILE A 194 -9.30 -13.98 -24.37
C ILE A 194 -10.28 -12.90 -23.93
N TYR A 195 -11.44 -13.32 -23.46
CA TYR A 195 -12.47 -12.43 -22.95
C TYR A 195 -12.58 -12.68 -21.45
N VAL A 196 -12.28 -11.63 -20.68
CA VAL A 196 -12.48 -11.63 -19.23
C VAL A 196 -13.84 -11.06 -18.93
N ASP A 197 -14.56 -11.61 -17.95
CA ASP A 197 -15.93 -11.16 -17.65
C ASP A 197 -16.00 -9.66 -17.41
N PHE A 198 -15.10 -9.13 -16.56
CA PHE A 198 -15.02 -7.70 -16.30
C PHE A 198 -13.58 -7.20 -16.35
N THR A 199 -13.39 -6.13 -17.11
CA THR A 199 -12.17 -5.33 -17.10
C THR A 199 -12.47 -4.04 -16.36
N ILE A 200 -11.75 -3.77 -15.28
CA ILE A 200 -12.03 -2.73 -14.29
C ILE A 200 -10.92 -1.68 -14.32
N MET A 201 -11.29 -0.40 -14.26
CA MET A 201 -10.34 0.71 -14.15
C MET A 201 -10.50 1.41 -12.80
N PRO A 202 -9.66 1.09 -11.78
CA PRO A 202 -9.72 1.74 -10.49
C PRO A 202 -9.37 3.24 -10.58
N LYS A 203 -9.98 4.06 -9.72
CA LYS A 203 -9.71 5.52 -9.67
C LYS A 203 -8.27 5.85 -9.30
N ASN A 204 -7.71 5.07 -8.39
CA ASN A 204 -6.41 5.32 -7.77
C ASN A 204 -5.27 4.49 -8.39
N SER A 205 -5.48 3.93 -9.59
CA SER A 205 -4.52 3.03 -10.24
C SER A 205 -4.41 3.31 -11.74
N ASP A 206 -3.18 3.33 -12.24
CA ASP A 206 -2.90 3.33 -13.69
C ASP A 206 -3.00 1.92 -14.30
N LYS A 207 -3.16 0.90 -13.46
CA LYS A 207 -3.33 -0.49 -13.89
C LYS A 207 -4.80 -0.87 -13.90
N VAL A 208 -5.20 -1.41 -15.04
CA VAL A 208 -6.45 -2.14 -15.20
C VAL A 208 -6.41 -3.42 -14.34
N VAL A 209 -7.56 -3.74 -13.77
CA VAL A 209 -7.80 -4.94 -12.98
C VAL A 209 -8.80 -5.82 -13.70
N TYR A 210 -8.62 -7.12 -13.63
CA TYR A 210 -9.47 -8.12 -14.26
C TYR A 210 -10.29 -8.85 -13.20
N TRP A 211 -11.55 -9.14 -13.50
CA TRP A 211 -12.40 -9.98 -12.66
C TRP A 211 -13.07 -11.06 -13.50
N GLU A 212 -12.92 -12.30 -13.05
CA GLU A 212 -13.48 -13.48 -13.72
C GLU A 212 -14.30 -14.32 -12.72
N HIS A 213 -15.46 -14.79 -13.16
CA HIS A 213 -16.37 -15.62 -12.41
C HIS A 213 -16.34 -17.06 -12.89
N PHE A 214 -16.15 -17.99 -11.96
CA PHE A 214 -16.10 -19.42 -12.22
C PHE A 214 -17.33 -20.13 -11.63
N GLY A 215 -18.27 -20.48 -12.52
CA GLY A 215 -19.61 -20.97 -12.23
C GLY A 215 -19.76 -22.45 -11.84
N MET A 216 -18.78 -23.29 -12.20
CA MET A 216 -18.96 -24.75 -12.20
C MET A 216 -17.76 -25.47 -11.58
N MET A 217 -17.32 -25.03 -10.40
CA MET A 217 -16.09 -25.54 -9.76
C MET A 217 -16.20 -26.97 -9.21
N ASP A 218 -17.37 -27.59 -9.29
CA ASP A 218 -17.62 -29.00 -8.99
C ASP A 218 -17.45 -29.94 -10.21
N LYS A 219 -17.33 -29.41 -11.43
CA LYS A 219 -17.14 -30.20 -12.65
C LYS A 219 -15.66 -30.37 -12.98
N PRO A 220 -15.11 -31.61 -13.02
CA PRO A 220 -13.68 -31.83 -13.27
C PRO A 220 -13.14 -31.21 -14.56
N GLU A 221 -13.91 -31.27 -15.65
CA GLU A 221 -13.52 -30.67 -16.94
C GLU A 221 -13.40 -29.13 -16.85
N TYR A 222 -14.30 -28.50 -16.09
CA TYR A 222 -14.29 -27.05 -15.87
C TYR A 222 -13.09 -26.62 -15.03
N VAL A 223 -12.74 -27.41 -14.01
CA VAL A 223 -11.54 -27.19 -13.18
C VAL A 223 -10.26 -27.25 -14.01
N ASN A 224 -10.15 -28.18 -14.97
CA ASN A 224 -9.00 -28.24 -15.87
C ASN A 224 -8.87 -26.98 -16.75
N ASN A 225 -10.00 -26.44 -17.24
CA ASN A 225 -10.00 -25.20 -18.01
C ASN A 225 -9.64 -23.99 -17.13
N PHE A 226 -10.12 -23.96 -15.89
CA PHE A 226 -9.74 -22.96 -14.90
C PHE A 226 -8.22 -22.93 -14.66
N ILE A 227 -7.60 -24.09 -14.44
CA ILE A 227 -6.14 -24.20 -14.24
C ILE A 227 -5.39 -23.64 -15.45
N LYS A 228 -5.78 -24.04 -16.68
CA LYS A 228 -5.19 -23.51 -17.91
C LYS A 228 -5.33 -22.00 -18.02
N LYS A 229 -6.49 -21.44 -17.66
CA LYS A 229 -6.77 -20.00 -17.73
C LYS A 229 -5.91 -19.23 -16.72
N ILE A 230 -5.72 -19.74 -15.51
CA ILE A 230 -4.81 -19.13 -14.51
C ILE A 230 -3.36 -19.12 -15.02
N GLU A 231 -2.87 -20.22 -15.56
CA GLU A 231 -1.51 -20.28 -16.09
C GLU A 231 -1.34 -19.31 -17.26
N LEU A 232 -2.35 -19.20 -18.13
CA LEU A 232 -2.37 -18.26 -19.24
C LEU A 232 -2.29 -16.81 -18.76
N TYR A 233 -3.09 -16.44 -17.75
CA TYR A 233 -3.02 -15.12 -17.13
C TYR A 233 -1.62 -14.85 -16.55
N ALA A 234 -1.09 -15.78 -15.75
CA ALA A 234 0.21 -15.61 -15.11
C ALA A 234 1.35 -15.43 -16.13
N ARG A 235 1.35 -16.20 -17.23
CA ARG A 235 2.33 -16.06 -18.33
C ARG A 235 2.29 -14.69 -19.00
N ASN A 236 1.14 -14.00 -18.96
CA ASN A 236 0.95 -12.67 -19.53
C ASN A 236 1.00 -11.55 -18.47
N GLY A 237 1.62 -11.80 -17.30
CA GLY A 237 1.79 -10.78 -16.27
C GLY A 237 0.50 -10.40 -15.54
N ILE A 238 -0.52 -11.26 -15.60
CA ILE A 238 -1.81 -11.08 -14.94
C ILE A 238 -1.88 -12.06 -13.76
N TYR A 239 -1.79 -11.52 -12.55
CA TYR A 239 -1.60 -12.29 -11.34
C TYR A 239 -2.76 -12.11 -10.37
N TYR A 240 -3.23 -13.25 -9.84
CA TYR A 240 -4.25 -13.27 -8.81
C TYR A 240 -3.80 -12.51 -7.56
N GLY A 241 -4.67 -11.61 -7.07
CA GLY A 241 -4.39 -10.77 -5.90
C GLY A 241 -3.55 -9.53 -6.20
N GLU A 242 -3.15 -9.30 -7.45
CA GLU A 242 -2.53 -8.05 -7.90
C GLU A 242 -3.44 -7.29 -8.86
N ASN A 243 -3.61 -7.81 -10.08
CA ASN A 243 -4.43 -7.24 -11.14
C ASN A 243 -5.48 -8.22 -11.66
N LEU A 244 -5.71 -9.34 -10.97
CA LEU A 244 -6.74 -10.33 -11.28
C LEU A 244 -7.45 -10.79 -10.01
N PHE A 245 -8.78 -10.83 -10.05
CA PHE A 245 -9.62 -11.36 -8.99
C PHE A 245 -10.61 -12.38 -9.54
N PHE A 246 -11.00 -13.30 -8.67
CA PHE A 246 -11.90 -14.37 -9.00
C PHE A 246 -13.08 -14.41 -8.05
N SER A 247 -14.25 -14.76 -8.58
CA SER A 247 -15.38 -15.23 -7.79
C SER A 247 -15.73 -16.65 -8.21
N PHE A 248 -16.20 -17.46 -7.27
CA PHE A 248 -16.45 -18.88 -7.48
C PHE A 248 -17.85 -19.25 -7.02
N GLU A 249 -18.44 -20.22 -7.70
CA GLU A 249 -19.62 -20.94 -7.25
C GLU A 249 -19.52 -22.42 -7.67
N SER A 250 -20.29 -23.25 -6.99
CA SER A 250 -20.47 -24.67 -7.30
C SER A 250 -21.86 -25.11 -6.87
N SER A 251 -22.25 -26.33 -7.21
CA SER A 251 -23.53 -26.91 -6.75
C SER A 251 -23.75 -26.83 -5.23
N ASN A 252 -22.68 -26.87 -4.42
CA ASN A 252 -22.75 -26.88 -2.96
C ASN A 252 -22.31 -25.56 -2.30
N MET A 253 -21.84 -24.58 -3.08
CA MET A 253 -21.34 -23.31 -2.56
C MET A 253 -21.87 -22.15 -3.41
N THR A 254 -22.76 -21.35 -2.82
CA THR A 254 -23.38 -20.21 -3.50
C THR A 254 -22.41 -19.05 -3.64
N PHE A 255 -22.70 -18.17 -4.59
CA PHE A 255 -21.95 -16.93 -4.83
C PHE A 255 -21.86 -16.07 -3.56
N ASP A 256 -20.62 -15.80 -3.08
CA ASP A 256 -20.37 -15.02 -1.87
C ASP A 256 -20.24 -13.51 -2.15
N ILE A 257 -21.39 -12.83 -2.09
CA ILE A 257 -21.48 -11.37 -2.23
C ILE A 257 -20.59 -10.65 -1.22
N LYS A 258 -20.53 -11.10 0.04
CA LYS A 258 -19.76 -10.41 1.09
C LYS A 258 -18.27 -10.46 0.79
N ASN A 259 -17.79 -11.57 0.22
CA ASN A 259 -16.40 -11.66 -0.19
C ASN A 259 -16.08 -10.73 -1.36
N VAL A 260 -16.97 -10.63 -2.36
CA VAL A 260 -16.85 -9.68 -3.48
C VAL A 260 -16.72 -8.25 -2.95
N GLU A 261 -17.63 -7.83 -2.06
CA GLU A 261 -17.60 -6.49 -1.47
C GLU A 261 -16.30 -6.20 -0.69
N ARG A 262 -15.77 -7.21 0.02
CA ARG A 262 -14.48 -7.07 0.73
C ARG A 262 -13.31 -6.86 -0.23
N ILE A 263 -13.29 -7.57 -1.36
CA ILE A 263 -12.26 -7.41 -2.38
C ILE A 263 -12.37 -6.01 -2.99
N ILE A 264 -13.57 -5.57 -3.37
CA ILE A 264 -13.82 -4.24 -3.93
C ILE A 264 -13.27 -3.15 -2.98
N LYS A 265 -13.70 -3.17 -1.71
CA LYS A 265 -13.28 -2.20 -0.69
C LYS A 265 -11.77 -2.20 -0.41
N LYS A 266 -11.11 -3.33 -0.63
CA LYS A 266 -9.68 -3.49 -0.33
C LYS A 266 -8.78 -3.11 -1.50
N PHE A 267 -9.22 -3.39 -2.73
CA PHE A 267 -8.34 -3.36 -3.90
C PHE A 267 -8.78 -2.39 -5.00
N LEU A 268 -10.06 -2.01 -5.07
CA LEU A 268 -10.60 -1.21 -6.17
C LEU A 268 -10.99 0.21 -5.77
N ILE A 269 -11.08 0.49 -4.46
CA ILE A 269 -11.46 1.77 -3.88
C ILE A 269 -10.32 2.26 -2.98
#